data_AF-K0C1Q8-F1
#
_entry.id   AF-K0C1Q8-F1
#
_cell.length_a   1.000
_cell.length_b   1.000
_cell.length_c   1.000
_cell.angle_alpha   90.00
_cell.angle_beta   90.00
_cell.angle_gamma   90.00
#
_symmetry.space_group_name_H-M   'P 1'
#
loop_
_entity.id
_entity.type
_entity.pdbx_description
1 polymer ?
#
loop_
_entity_poly.entity_id
_entity_poly.type
_entity_poly.pdbx_seq_one_letter_code
_entity_poly.pdbx_strand_id
1 'polypeptide(L)' 'MLNNKNIPFTEISIANDPNKRAEMIQKSQRSTVPQIFNGDKHVGDCTEIYDLESRGKLDELLA' A
#
# COMPACT_ATOMS: atom_id res chain seq x y z
N MET A 1 1.39 12.23 1.51
CA MET A 1 0.48 12.09 0.35
C MET A 1 -0.87 11.53 0.75
N LEU A 2 -0.96 10.33 1.34
CA LEU A 2 -2.24 9.81 1.87
C LEU A 2 -2.87 10.71 2.96
N ASN A 3 -2.06 11.22 3.90
CA ASN A 3 -2.53 12.20 4.89
C ASN A 3 -3.08 13.49 4.26
N ASN A 4 -2.58 13.92 3.09
CA ASN A 4 -3.08 15.11 2.41
C ASN A 4 -4.41 14.85 1.69
N LYS A 5 -4.65 13.60 1.25
CA LYS A 5 -5.91 13.21 0.62
C LYS A 5 -7.03 12.88 1.61
N ASN A 6 -6.78 12.96 2.93
CA ASN A 6 -7.76 12.60 3.98
C ASN A 6 -8.36 11.19 3.79
N ILE A 7 -7.63 10.29 3.13
CA ILE A 7 -8.08 8.91 2.96
C ILE A 7 -7.77 8.18 4.26
N PRO A 8 -8.78 7.57 4.92
CA PRO A 8 -8.52 6.74 6.09
C PRO A 8 -7.74 5.50 5.67
N PHE A 9 -6.56 5.30 6.25
CA PHE A 9 -5.77 4.09 6.06
C PHE A 9 -5.32 3.55 7.42
N THR A 10 -5.06 2.25 7.47
CA THR A 10 -4.45 1.62 8.64
C THR A 10 -2.99 1.35 8.33
N GLU A 11 -2.09 1.94 9.12
CA GLU A 11 -0.67 1.63 9.03
C GLU A 11 -0.39 0.31 9.77
N ILE A 12 0.09 -0.68 9.04
CA ILE A 12 0.50 -1.97 9.60
C ILE A 12 2.02 -2.01 9.64
N SER A 13 2.61 -1.79 10.81
CA SER A 13 4.06 -1.91 10.98
C SER A 13 4.48 -3.38 10.96
N ILE A 14 5.44 -3.70 10.09
CA ILE A 14 6.04 -5.03 9.96
C ILE A 14 7.49 -5.08 10.49
N ALA A 15 8.03 -3.94 10.93
CA ALA A 15 9.45 -3.80 11.29
C ALA A 15 9.85 -4.73 12.44
N ASN A 16 8.96 -4.91 13.41
CA ASN A 16 9.18 -5.76 14.58
C ASN A 16 8.32 -7.04 14.56
N ASP A 17 7.67 -7.34 13.43
CA ASP A 17 6.61 -8.35 13.34
C ASP A 17 6.89 -9.30 12.15
N PRO A 18 7.73 -10.33 12.34
CA PRO A 18 8.21 -11.18 11.25
C PRO A 18 7.08 -11.93 10.55
N ASN A 19 5.99 -12.25 11.27
CA ASN A 19 4.81 -12.87 10.69
C ASN A 19 4.10 -11.95 9.69
N LYS A 20 3.90 -10.67 10.05
CA LYS A 20 3.31 -9.68 9.14
C LYS A 20 4.24 -9.38 7.96
N ARG A 21 5.56 -9.42 8.17
CA ARG A 21 6.53 -9.30 7.08
C ARG A 21 6.40 -10.46 6.10
N ALA A 22 6.27 -11.69 6.59
CA ALA A 22 6.04 -12.86 5.74
C ALA A 22 4.72 -12.76 4.97
N GLU A 23 3.64 -12.34 5.64
CA GLU A 23 2.34 -12.11 5.01
C GLU A 23 2.41 -11.01 3.92
N MET A 24 3.07 -9.89 4.21
CA MET A 24 3.29 -8.83 3.24
C MET A 24 4.03 -9.36 2.01
N ILE A 25 5.14 -10.08 2.20
CA ILE A 25 5.93 -10.65 1.09
C ILE A 25 5.08 -11.63 0.28
N GLN A 26 4.27 -12.47 0.93
CA GLN A 26 3.39 -13.40 0.24
C GLN A 26 2.32 -12.67 -0.60
N LYS A 27 1.78 -11.56 -0.09
CA LYS A 27 0.72 -10.78 -0.76
C LYS A 27 1.25 -9.86 -1.87
N SER A 28 2.37 -9.17 -1.67
CA SER A 28 2.95 -8.24 -2.66
C SER A 28 3.96 -8.89 -3.59
N GLN A 29 4.45 -10.09 -3.25
CA GLN A 29 5.64 -10.70 -3.86
C GLN A 29 6.87 -9.77 -3.83
N ARG A 30 6.88 -8.78 -2.92
CA ARG A 30 7.92 -7.76 -2.76
C ARG A 30 8.38 -7.73 -1.31
N SER A 31 9.67 -7.50 -1.11
CA SER A 31 10.27 -7.38 0.23
C SER A 31 10.55 -5.94 0.66
N THR A 32 10.23 -4.97 -0.19
CA THR A 32 10.45 -3.53 0.05
C THR A 32 9.23 -2.92 0.73
N VAL A 33 9.44 -1.91 1.56
CA VAL A 33 8.38 -1.09 2.18
C VAL A 33 8.51 0.36 1.71
N PRO A 34 7.42 1.15 1.69
CA PRO A 34 6.03 0.79 2.02
C PRO A 34 5.33 0.01 0.89
N GLN A 35 4.38 -0.86 1.26
CA GLN A 35 3.47 -1.55 0.34
C GLN A 35 2.04 -1.20 0.71
N ILE A 36 1.23 -0.85 -0.28
CA ILE A 36 -0.16 -0.44 -0.09
C ILE A 36 -1.08 -1.54 -0.62
N PHE A 37 -2.10 -1.84 0.18
CA PHE A 37 -3.13 -2.82 -0.12
C PHE A 37 -4.50 -2.20 0.08
N ASN A 38 -5.45 -2.55 -0.78
CA ASN A 38 -6.87 -2.29 -0.59
C ASN A 38 -7.57 -3.63 -0.36
N GLY A 39 -7.86 -3.95 0.90
CA GLY A 39 -8.29 -5.30 1.30
C GLY A 39 -7.21 -6.33 0.96
N ASP A 40 -7.56 -7.31 0.13
CA ASP A 40 -6.64 -8.35 -0.36
C ASP A 40 -5.90 -7.96 -1.66
N LYS A 41 -6.25 -6.81 -2.27
CA LYS A 41 -5.63 -6.37 -3.52
C LYS A 41 -4.36 -5.59 -3.23
N HIS A 42 -3.24 -6.07 -3.77
CA HIS A 42 -2.00 -5.30 -3.81
C HIS A 42 -2.15 -4.12 -4.77
N VAL A 43 -2.01 -2.90 -4.24
CA VAL A 43 -2.11 -1.66 -5.01
C VAL A 43 -0.75 -1.25 -5.56
N GLY A 44 0.31 -1.49 -4.78
CA GLY A 44 1.69 -1.23 -5.18
C GLY A 44 2.51 -0.59 -4.08
N ASP A 45 3.71 -0.14 -4.45
CA ASP A 45 4.59 0.63 -3.58
C ASP A 45 4.31 2.15 -3.68
N CYS A 46 5.15 2.95 -3.02
CA CYS A 46 5.04 4.40 -3.05
C CYS A 46 5.12 4.99 -4.48
N THR A 47 5.91 4.37 -5.37
CA THR A 47 6.08 4.85 -6.75
C THR A 47 4.86 4.51 -7.60
N GLU A 48 4.34 3.29 -7.50
CA GLU A 48 3.12 2.87 -8.20
C GLU A 48 1.92 3.71 -7.76
N ILE A 49 1.82 4.02 -6.46
CA ILE A 49 0.78 4.91 -5.92
C ILE A 49 0.90 6.32 -6.49
N TYR A 50 2.11 6.86 -6.60
CA TYR A 50 2.35 8.18 -7.18
C TYR A 50 1.99 8.23 -8.67
N ASP A 51 2.34 7.18 -9.42
CA ASP A 51 1.97 7.06 -10.84
C ASP A 51 0.44 6.95 -11.02
N LEU A 52 -0.24 6.17 -10.18
CA LEU A 52 -1.70 6.06 -10.17
C LEU A 52 -2.38 7.38 -9.80
N GLU A 53 -1.81 8.12 -8.84
CA GLU A 53 -2.30 9.45 -8.46
C GLU A 53 -2.13 10.45 -9.60
N SER A 54 -0.95 10.46 -10.24
CA SER A 54 -0.67 11.31 -11.40
C SER A 54 -1.58 10.99 -12.58
N ARG A 55 -2.08 9.76 -12.69
CA ARG A 55 -3.05 9.33 -13.72
C ARG A 55 -4.50 9.56 -13.31
N GLY A 56 -4.76 10.06 -12.10
CA GLY A 56 -6.12 10.23 -11.56
C GLY A 56 -6.86 8.94 -11.25
N LYS A 57 -6.17 7.79 -11.30
CA LYS A 57 -6.76 6.45 -11.09
C LYS A 57 -6.67 5.97 -9.65
N LEU A 58 -5.91 6.66 -8.82
CA LEU A 58 -5.76 6.31 -7.41
C LEU A 58 -7.10 6.38 -6.68
N ASP A 59 -7.92 7.39 -6.97
CA ASP A 59 -9.23 7.55 -6.33
C ASP A 59 -10.20 6.43 -6.75
N GLU A 60 -10.12 5.91 -7.98
CA GLU A 60 -10.91 4.75 -8.43
C GLU A 60 -10.47 3.43 -7.78
N LEU A 61 -9.20 3.32 -7.37
CA LEU A 61 -8.67 2.12 -6.72
C LEU A 61 -8.89 2.09 -5.21
N LEU A 62 -9.18 3.24 -4.60
CA LEU A 62 -9.39 3.41 -3.16
C LEU A 62 -10.87 3.61 -2.78
N ALA A 63 -11.77 3.70 -3.76
CA ALA A 63 -13.22 3.84 -3.58
C ALA A 63 -13.92 2.52 -3.21
#